data_AF-A0A518KDS0-F1
#
_entry.id   AF-A0A518KDS0-F1
#
_cell.length_a   1.000
_cell.length_b   1.000
_cell.length_c   1.000
_cell.angle_alpha   90.00
_cell.angle_beta   90.00
_cell.angle_gamma   90.00
#
_symmetry.space_group_name_H-M   'P 1'
#
loop_
_entity.id
_entity.type
_entity.pdbx_description
1 polymer ?
#
loop_
_entity_poly.entity_id
_entity_poly.type
_entity_poly.pdbx_seq_one_letter_code
_entity_poly.pdbx_strand_id
1 'polypeptide(L)' 'MNLDELYGLPIGEKLDLVERLWDDIGASGEPLPLPEWVKEEASRRLTEMKANPSANLTEEEVWRRVDLSRG' A
#
# COMPACT_ATOMS: atom_id res chain seq x y z
N MET A 1 14.27 20.27 -7.06
CA MET A 1 14.88 19.02 -7.55
C MET A 1 14.38 18.79 -8.95
N ASN A 2 15.27 18.65 -9.92
CA ASN A 2 14.91 18.27 -11.29
C ASN A 2 14.81 16.73 -11.35
N LEU A 3 13.94 16.20 -12.23
CA LEU A 3 13.80 14.76 -12.47
C LEU A 3 15.14 14.10 -12.86
N ASP A 4 16.02 14.82 -13.54
CA ASP A 4 17.35 14.32 -13.89
C ASP A 4 18.20 14.00 -12.64
N GLU A 5 18.08 14.80 -11.57
CA GLU A 5 18.76 14.56 -10.29
C GLU A 5 18.17 13.33 -9.59
N LEU A 6 16.85 13.16 -9.65
CA LEU A 6 16.15 11.99 -9.11
C LEU A 6 16.56 10.70 -9.82
N TYR A 7 16.68 10.73 -11.15
CA TYR A 7 17.12 9.57 -11.92
C TYR A 7 18.58 9.22 -11.67
N GLY A 8 19.42 10.19 -11.26
CA GLY A 8 20.80 9.97 -10.87
C GLY A 8 21.01 9.28 -9.51
N LEU A 9 19.98 9.22 -8.66
CA LEU A 9 20.10 8.64 -7.32
C LEU A 9 20.40 7.12 -7.35
N PRO A 10 21.21 6.61 -6.41
CA PRO A 10 21.29 5.17 -6.13
C PRO A 10 19.90 4.58 -5.83
N ILE A 11 19.70 3.28 -6.13
CA ILE A 11 18.40 2.62 -5.96
C ILE A 11 17.89 2.71 -4.52
N GLY A 12 18.76 2.56 -3.52
CA GLY A 12 18.38 2.68 -2.11
C GLY A 12 17.80 4.07 -1.79
N GLU A 13 18.49 5.13 -2.22
CA GLU A 13 18.02 6.51 -2.00
C GLU A 13 16.71 6.81 -2.74
N LYS A 14 16.50 6.21 -3.92
CA LYS A 14 15.22 6.30 -4.63
C LYS A 14 14.09 5.64 -3.83
N LEU A 15 14.34 4.47 -3.27
CA LEU A 15 13.35 3.76 -2.46
C LEU A 15 13.02 4.54 -1.19
N ASP A 16 14.03 5.03 -0.47
CA ASP A 16 13.85 5.86 0.72
C ASP A 16 13.03 7.12 0.42
N LEU A 17 13.27 7.75 -0.72
CA LEU A 17 12.51 8.93 -1.13
C LEU A 17 11.05 8.57 -1.46
N VAL A 18 10.82 7.46 -2.18
CA VAL A 18 9.46 6.99 -2.49
C VAL A 18 8.69 6.68 -1.21
N GLU A 19 9.33 6.04 -0.23
CA GLU A 19 8.72 5.74 1.08
C GLU A 19 8.33 7.02 1.82
N ARG A 20 9.24 8.01 1.91
CA ARG A 20 8.95 9.30 2.54
C ARG A 20 7.81 10.07 1.86
N LEU A 21 7.78 10.05 0.53
CA LEU A 21 6.68 10.66 -0.22
C LEU A 21 5.36 9.93 0.03
N TRP A 22 5.40 8.61 0.15
CA TRP A 22 4.23 7.80 0.47
C TRP A 22 3.68 8.11 1.87
N ASP A 23 4.56 8.24 2.86
CA ASP A 23 4.19 8.65 4.22
C ASP A 23 3.58 10.06 4.25
N ASP A 24 4.17 11.00 3.51
CA ASP A 24 3.66 12.38 3.40
C ASP A 24 2.27 12.43 2.76
N ILE A 25 2.04 11.66 1.68
CA ILE A 25 0.71 11.50 1.07
C ILE A 25 -0.29 10.95 2.08
N GLY A 26 0.10 9.95 2.88
CA GLY A 26 -0.77 9.36 3.91
C GLY A 26 -1.07 10.29 5.09
N ALA A 27 -0.13 11.18 5.43
CA ALA A 27 -0.29 12.21 6.45
C ALA A 27 -1.06 13.45 5.95
N SER A 28 -1.16 13.63 4.64
CA SER A 28 -1.87 14.74 4.03
C SER A 28 -3.38 14.68 4.30
N GLY A 29 -3.97 15.84 4.58
CA GLY A 29 -5.42 16.02 4.61
C GLY A 29 -6.03 16.35 3.25
N GLU A 30 -5.20 16.40 2.20
CA GLU A 30 -5.65 16.69 0.84
C GLU A 30 -6.55 15.55 0.31
N PRO A 31 -7.75 15.87 -0.23
CA PRO A 31 -8.62 14.85 -0.79
C PRO A 31 -7.96 14.14 -1.98
N LEU A 32 -7.82 12.82 -1.90
CA LEU A 32 -7.37 12.04 -3.04
C LEU A 32 -8.38 12.13 -4.19
N PRO A 33 -7.94 12.42 -5.43
CA PRO A 33 -8.83 12.52 -6.59
C PRO A 33 -9.23 11.13 -7.10
N LEU A 34 -9.97 10.40 -6.27
CA LEU A 34 -10.46 9.06 -6.61
C LEU A 34 -11.85 9.15 -7.24
N PRO A 35 -12.09 8.46 -8.38
CA PRO A 35 -13.44 8.26 -8.91
C PRO A 35 -14.32 7.56 -7.88
N GLU A 36 -15.62 7.87 -7.89
CA GLU A 36 -16.55 7.35 -6.88
C GLU A 36 -16.62 5.82 -6.85
N TRP A 37 -16.54 5.18 -8.03
CA TRP A 37 -16.55 3.72 -8.15
C TRP A 37 -15.42 3.04 -7.35
N VAL A 38 -14.28 3.71 -7.14
CA VAL A 38 -13.16 3.16 -6.35
C VAL A 38 -13.57 3.06 -4.87
N LYS A 39 -14.28 4.06 -4.35
CA LYS A 39 -14.76 4.08 -2.97
C LYS A 39 -15.87 3.04 -2.76
N GLU A 40 -16.78 2.93 -3.73
CA GLU A 40 -17.84 1.92 -3.74
C GLU A 40 -17.26 0.51 -3.74
N GLU A 41 -16.28 0.25 -4.61
CA GLU A 41 -15.62 -1.05 -4.71
C GLU A 41 -14.83 -1.39 -3.44
N ALA A 42 -14.11 -0.42 -2.86
CA ALA A 42 -13.42 -0.61 -1.58
C ALA A 42 -14.40 -0.95 -0.45
N SER A 43 -15.55 -0.26 -0.40
CA SER A 43 -16.60 -0.50 0.58
C SER A 43 -17.27 -1.87 0.41
N ARG A 44 -17.51 -2.30 -0.84
CA ARG A 44 -18.04 -3.62 -1.18
C ARG A 44 -17.08 -4.72 -0.71
N ARG A 45 -15.80 -4.62 -1.06
CA ARG A 45 -14.77 -5.59 -0.64
C ARG A 45 -14.64 -5.66 0.88
N LEU A 46 -14.65 -4.52 1.57
CA LEU A 46 -14.61 -4.50 3.03
C LEU A 46 -15.82 -5.19 3.66
N THR A 47 -17.01 -5.03 3.07
CA THR A 47 -18.24 -5.68 3.54
C THR A 47 -18.18 -7.20 3.35
N GLU A 48 -17.75 -7.66 2.18
CA GLU A 48 -17.54 -9.08 1.88
C GLU A 48 -16.49 -9.70 2.79
N MET A 49 -15.38 -8.98 3.02
CA MET A 49 -14.31 -9.36 3.92
C MET A 49 -14.82 -9.60 5.34
N LYS A 50 -15.68 -8.69 5.85
CA LYS A 50 -16.29 -8.82 7.18
C LYS A 50 -17.34 -9.93 7.26
N ALA A 51 -18.09 -10.15 6.19
CA ALA A 51 -19.13 -11.18 6.13
C ALA A 51 -18.54 -12.61 6.05
N ASN A 52 -17.33 -12.76 5.51
CA ASN A 52 -16.62 -14.03 5.45
C ASN A 52 -15.20 -13.92 6.02
N PRO A 53 -15.03 -13.97 7.36
CA PRO A 53 -13.72 -13.89 7.98
C PRO A 53 -12.74 -14.99 7.52
N SER A 54 -13.25 -16.17 7.12
CA SER A 54 -12.44 -17.30 6.64
C SER A 54 -11.84 -17.09 5.24
N ALA A 55 -12.29 -16.07 4.51
CA ALA A 55 -11.70 -15.69 3.22
C ALA A 55 -10.39 -14.89 3.38
N ASN A 56 -10.01 -14.54 4.61
CA ASN A 56 -8.89 -13.66 4.90
C ASN A 56 -7.84 -14.37 5.76
N LEU A 57 -6.67 -13.77 5.82
CA LEU A 57 -5.60 -14.17 6.70
C LEU A 57 -5.41 -13.08 7.74
N THR A 58 -5.15 -13.44 9.00
CA THR A 58 -4.57 -12.46 9.91
C THR A 58 -3.16 -12.12 9.44
N GLU A 59 -2.62 -11.03 9.98
CA GLU A 59 -1.22 -10.68 9.79
C GLU A 59 -0.29 -11.85 10.15
N GLU A 60 -0.56 -12.56 11.26
CA GLU A 60 0.22 -13.72 11.65
C GLU A 60 0.11 -14.86 10.63
N GLU A 61 -1.07 -15.12 10.04
CA GLU A 61 -1.20 -16.11 8.97
C GLU A 61 -0.43 -15.72 7.70
N VAL A 62 -0.44 -14.43 7.32
CA VAL A 62 0.29 -13.94 6.14
C VAL A 62 1.78 -14.16 6.33
N TRP A 63 2.35 -13.69 7.44
CA TRP A 63 3.79 -13.81 7.69
C TRP A 63 4.23 -15.26 7.83
N ARG A 64 3.43 -16.10 8.50
CA ARG A 64 3.68 -17.55 8.58
C ARG A 64 3.80 -18.18 7.19
N ARG A 65 2.97 -17.79 6.22
CA ARG A 65 3.06 -18.29 4.83
C ARG A 65 4.33 -17.82 4.13
N VAL A 66 4.70 -16.56 4.30
CA VAL A 66 5.92 -16.00 3.70
C VAL A 66 7.16 -16.74 4.24
N ASP A 67 7.22 -16.98 5.54
CA ASP A 67 8.34 -17.70 6.16
C ASP A 67 8.45 -19.13 5.67
N LEU A 68 7.31 -19.83 5.57
CA LEU A 68 7.26 -21.20 5.02
C LEU A 68 7.67 -21.28 3.53
N SER A 69 7.49 -20.20 2.75
CA SER A 69 7.89 -20.15 1.34
C SER A 69 9.38 -19.85 1.12
N ARG A 70 10.09 -19.46 2.18
CA ARG A 70 11.52 -19.09 2.14
C ARG A 70 12.46 -20.21 2.59
N GLY A 71 11.92 -21.31 3.14
CA GLY A 71 12.67 -22.52 3.51
C GLY A 71 12.59 -23.59 2.43
#